data_AF-A0A167V6T0-F1
#
_entry.id   AF-A0A167V6T0-F1
#
_cell.length_a   1.000
_cell.length_b   1.000
_cell.length_c   1.000
_cell.angle_alpha   90.00
_cell.angle_beta   90.00
_cell.angle_gamma   90.00
#
_symmetry.space_group_name_H-M   'P 1'
#
loop_
_entity.id
_entity.type
_entity.pdbx_description
1 polymer ?
#
loop_
_entity_poly.entity_id
_entity_poly.type
_entity_poly.pdbx_seq_one_letter_code
_entity_poly.pdbx_strand_id
1 'polypeptide(L)'
;MLTLRGCSSSSARWTSPLKHRWIRHNSSYPAHQFAELASRPSSLHQIYQSLSTDPYVNLSIEHFLLENAPADSSILFLYANRPCVVIGRNQNPWLETDLRALHNDRRNGTTGEDEAAVFVRRRSGGGAVFHDEGNLNYSVICPRTSFTRDKHAEMVVRALHQVGATNTSVNERHDIVMARSEGMQNDPNEPLTRKVSGSAFKLTRFRALHHGTCLLDSPNIHDLGRYLRSSARGYIQAKGVESVRSPVGNVSTALADSFFSMQSVVESVIEQFAQLYQVHPDAVLRARRAHANEPEVFAGDSWVAGTVGEVQGEQVPAIGKGIAELRSLEWKYTQTPRFTFSTYPIEEDPRERPPLPSSLPSSTRAFLRLQHGAIVESHISVSPNESTASEQASRVHSALNGQKLHEITLARWTELLKQGLGGTEGVDDTLVKELAHFLGGLLGG
;
A
#
# COMPACT_ATOMS: atom_id res chain seq x y z
N MET A 1 -98.46 -18.57 12.56
CA MET A 1 -98.02 -17.18 12.39
C MET A 1 -96.50 -17.19 12.27
N LEU A 2 -95.99 -16.47 11.26
CA LEU A 2 -94.65 -16.59 10.70
C LEU A 2 -93.47 -16.29 11.64
N THR A 3 -92.38 -16.99 11.32
CA THR A 3 -90.93 -16.79 11.47
C THR A 3 -90.36 -15.36 11.54
N LEU A 4 -89.13 -15.27 12.11
CA LEU A 4 -87.86 -14.62 11.65
C LEU A 4 -87.16 -13.98 12.89
N ARG A 5 -85.84 -13.96 13.12
CA ARG A 5 -84.60 -14.50 12.52
C ARG A 5 -83.50 -14.31 13.60
N GLY A 6 -82.50 -15.19 13.65
CA GLY A 6 -81.30 -15.00 14.46
C GLY A 6 -80.23 -16.05 14.19
N CYS A 7 -79.45 -15.86 13.12
CA CYS A 7 -78.11 -16.46 12.93
C CYS A 7 -77.19 -16.01 14.08
N SER A 8 -76.11 -16.69 14.47
CA SER A 8 -75.13 -17.40 13.65
C SER A 8 -74.32 -18.41 14.49
N SER A 9 -73.71 -19.32 13.75
CA SER A 9 -73.01 -20.53 14.14
C SER A 9 -71.53 -20.34 14.48
N SER A 10 -71.03 -21.40 15.13
CA SER A 10 -69.71 -22.04 15.00
C SER A 10 -68.49 -21.37 15.63
N SER A 11 -68.07 -22.03 16.70
CA SER A 11 -66.74 -22.07 17.29
C SER A 11 -65.66 -22.47 16.28
N ALA A 12 -64.62 -21.63 16.16
CA ALA A 12 -63.29 -22.05 15.72
C ALA A 12 -62.26 -21.37 16.64
N ARG A 13 -61.66 -22.14 17.55
CA ARG A 13 -60.50 -21.70 18.33
C ARG A 13 -59.29 -21.64 17.39
N TRP A 14 -58.93 -20.44 16.97
CA TRP A 14 -57.65 -20.17 16.35
C TRP A 14 -56.60 -20.09 17.46
N THR A 15 -55.83 -21.16 17.65
CA THR A 15 -54.55 -21.09 18.36
C THR A 15 -53.55 -20.38 17.46
N SER A 16 -53.24 -19.11 17.76
CA SER A 16 -52.18 -18.40 17.05
C SER A 16 -50.84 -19.08 17.33
N PRO A 17 -49.99 -19.34 16.32
CA PRO A 17 -48.62 -19.76 16.58
C PRO A 17 -47.91 -18.63 17.32
N LEU A 18 -47.18 -18.98 18.37
CA LEU A 18 -46.27 -18.12 19.10
C LEU A 18 -45.48 -17.26 18.09
N LYS A 19 -45.66 -15.93 18.17
CA LYS A 19 -44.77 -14.99 17.48
C LYS A 19 -43.35 -15.35 17.91
N HIS A 20 -42.55 -15.89 17.00
CA HIS A 20 -41.11 -15.97 17.17
C HIS A 20 -40.62 -14.56 17.50
N ARG A 21 -40.36 -14.35 18.78
CA ARG A 21 -39.67 -13.17 19.29
C ARG A 21 -38.28 -13.28 18.67
N TRP A 22 -38.01 -12.49 17.64
CA TRP A 22 -36.66 -12.36 17.07
C TRP A 22 -35.75 -11.86 18.19
N ILE A 23 -35.13 -12.78 18.91
CA ILE A 23 -34.08 -12.47 19.86
C ILE A 23 -32.95 -11.92 19.00
N ARG A 24 -32.60 -10.64 19.19
CA ARG A 24 -31.43 -10.05 18.55
C ARG A 24 -30.20 -10.79 19.10
N HIS A 25 -29.69 -11.77 18.36
CA HIS A 25 -28.38 -12.37 18.60
C HIS A 25 -27.28 -11.41 18.13
N ASN A 26 -27.27 -10.19 18.67
CA ASN A 26 -26.26 -9.18 18.38
C ASN A 26 -25.44 -9.00 19.65
N SER A 27 -24.35 -9.77 19.75
CA SER A 27 -23.48 -9.76 20.92
C SER A 27 -22.25 -8.90 20.63
N SER A 28 -21.86 -8.08 21.62
CA SER A 28 -20.53 -7.46 21.64
C SER A 28 -19.53 -8.50 22.13
N TYR A 29 -18.35 -8.52 21.50
CA TYR A 29 -17.27 -9.41 21.84
C TYR A 29 -15.99 -8.61 22.07
N PRO A 30 -15.16 -9.01 23.04
CA PRO A 30 -13.85 -8.42 23.24
C PRO A 30 -12.95 -8.55 22.00
N ALA A 31 -12.03 -7.58 21.83
CA ALA A 31 -11.09 -7.50 20.74
C ALA A 31 -10.26 -8.80 20.50
N HIS A 32 -9.95 -9.57 21.55
CA HIS A 32 -9.19 -10.82 21.44
C HIS A 32 -9.95 -11.94 20.70
N GLN A 33 -11.29 -11.89 20.65
CA GLN A 33 -12.10 -12.88 19.93
C GLN A 33 -12.17 -12.61 18.42
N PHE A 34 -11.58 -11.50 17.94
CA PHE A 34 -11.54 -11.15 16.53
C PHE A 34 -11.09 -12.32 15.63
N ALA A 35 -9.98 -12.99 15.99
CA ALA A 35 -9.41 -14.03 15.14
C ALA A 35 -10.36 -15.23 14.96
N GLU A 36 -11.04 -15.64 16.04
CA GLU A 36 -12.04 -16.70 16.02
C GLU A 36 -13.25 -16.29 15.19
N LEU A 37 -13.81 -15.10 15.44
CA LEU A 37 -14.99 -14.60 14.74
C LEU A 37 -14.76 -14.39 13.24
N ALA A 38 -13.59 -13.87 12.86
CA ALA A 38 -13.22 -13.64 11.46
C ALA A 38 -13.05 -14.97 10.69
N SER A 39 -12.61 -16.02 11.38
CA SER A 39 -12.37 -17.36 10.81
C SER A 39 -13.58 -18.30 10.96
N ARG A 40 -14.60 -17.92 11.72
CA ARG A 40 -15.78 -18.73 12.00
C ARG A 40 -16.50 -19.09 10.70
N PRO A 41 -16.80 -20.38 10.42
CA PRO A 41 -17.40 -20.82 9.15
C PRO A 41 -18.71 -20.13 8.79
N SER A 42 -19.50 -19.72 9.78
CA SER A 42 -20.76 -19.00 9.54
C SER A 42 -20.57 -17.52 9.22
N SER A 43 -19.39 -16.93 9.41
CA SER A 43 -19.12 -15.51 9.18
C SER A 43 -18.97 -15.18 7.69
N LEU A 44 -20.10 -15.19 6.98
CA LEU A 44 -20.20 -14.98 5.53
C LEU A 44 -19.98 -13.51 5.11
N HIS A 45 -20.41 -12.54 5.92
CA HIS A 45 -20.32 -11.13 5.59
C HIS A 45 -19.59 -10.38 6.70
N GLN A 46 -18.48 -9.72 6.38
CA GLN A 46 -17.66 -9.08 7.41
C GLN A 46 -17.31 -7.64 7.04
N ILE A 47 -17.37 -6.72 8.01
CA ILE A 47 -17.02 -5.31 7.79
C ILE A 47 -16.13 -4.81 8.94
N TYR A 48 -14.90 -4.45 8.62
CA TYR A 48 -13.93 -3.97 9.60
C TYR A 48 -13.43 -2.56 9.24
N GLN A 49 -13.24 -1.74 10.26
CA GLN A 49 -12.52 -0.47 10.16
C GLN A 49 -11.29 -0.51 11.07
N SER A 50 -10.12 -0.14 10.56
CA SER A 50 -8.94 -0.02 11.42
C SER A 50 -8.90 1.33 12.12
N LEU A 51 -8.64 1.30 13.42
CA LEU A 51 -8.30 2.49 14.21
C LEU A 51 -6.78 2.73 14.23
N SER A 52 -5.97 1.78 13.76
CA SER A 52 -4.52 1.96 13.63
C SER A 52 -4.19 2.74 12.36
N THR A 53 -3.28 3.70 12.50
CA THR A 53 -2.65 4.39 11.36
C THR A 53 -1.35 3.72 10.93
N ASP A 54 -0.94 2.61 11.57
CA ASP A 54 0.29 1.89 11.22
C ASP A 54 0.08 1.00 9.97
N PRO A 55 0.79 1.26 8.86
CA PRO A 55 0.65 0.46 7.65
C PRO A 55 1.08 -1.01 7.83
N TYR A 56 2.00 -1.31 8.74
CA TYR A 56 2.41 -2.69 9.04
C TYR A 56 1.29 -3.46 9.74
N VAL A 57 0.55 -2.82 10.64
CA VAL A 57 -0.61 -3.40 11.33
C VAL A 57 -1.74 -3.62 10.34
N ASN A 58 -2.11 -2.58 9.59
CA ASN A 58 -3.20 -2.64 8.62
C ASN A 58 -2.97 -3.71 7.54
N LEU A 59 -1.78 -3.77 6.95
CA LEU A 59 -1.46 -4.79 5.93
C LEU A 59 -1.34 -6.20 6.51
N SER A 60 -1.07 -6.35 7.81
CA SER A 60 -1.03 -7.65 8.48
C SER A 60 -2.43 -8.16 8.83
N ILE A 61 -3.33 -7.27 9.27
CA ILE A 61 -4.75 -7.57 9.45
C ILE A 61 -5.38 -7.95 8.11
N GLU A 62 -5.12 -7.17 7.05
CA GLU A 62 -5.58 -7.47 5.68
C GLU A 62 -5.15 -8.88 5.26
N HIS A 63 -3.87 -9.22 5.47
CA HIS A 63 -3.36 -10.54 5.14
C HIS A 63 -3.99 -11.66 5.98
N PHE A 64 -4.18 -11.43 7.28
CA PHE A 64 -4.84 -12.39 8.16
C PHE A 64 -6.27 -12.68 7.68
N LEU A 65 -7.04 -11.63 7.36
CA LEU A 65 -8.39 -11.76 6.82
C LEU A 65 -8.40 -12.52 5.49
N LEU A 66 -7.39 -12.33 4.63
CA LEU A 66 -7.26 -13.06 3.36
C LEU A 66 -7.06 -14.57 3.56
N GLU A 67 -6.19 -14.95 4.50
CA GLU A 67 -5.77 -16.35 4.68
C GLU A 67 -6.70 -17.17 5.58
N ASN A 68 -7.36 -16.53 6.56
CA ASN A 68 -8.05 -17.27 7.63
C ASN A 68 -9.59 -17.21 7.55
N ALA A 69 -10.16 -16.23 6.85
CA ALA A 69 -11.61 -16.13 6.75
C ALA A 69 -12.21 -17.20 5.81
N PRO A 70 -13.49 -17.59 5.99
CA PRO A 70 -14.14 -18.61 5.18
C PRO A 70 -14.04 -18.34 3.67
N ALA A 71 -13.88 -19.40 2.87
CA ALA A 71 -13.63 -19.29 1.42
C ALA A 71 -14.78 -18.63 0.65
N ASP A 72 -16.01 -18.79 1.14
CA ASP A 72 -17.26 -18.23 0.62
C ASP A 72 -17.59 -16.84 1.19
N SER A 73 -16.83 -16.35 2.17
CA SER A 73 -17.07 -15.06 2.81
C SER A 73 -16.70 -13.85 1.93
N SER A 74 -17.42 -12.75 2.15
CA SER A 74 -17.15 -11.42 1.58
C SER A 74 -16.84 -10.43 2.70
N ILE A 75 -15.72 -9.72 2.57
CA ILE A 75 -15.16 -8.87 3.61
C ILE A 75 -14.87 -7.49 3.04
N LEU A 76 -15.30 -6.45 3.75
CA LEU A 76 -14.83 -5.07 3.56
C LEU A 76 -13.91 -4.70 4.72
N PHE A 77 -12.71 -4.25 4.42
CA PHE A 77 -11.77 -3.69 5.39
C PHE A 77 -11.35 -2.28 4.96
N LEU A 78 -11.54 -1.30 5.83
CA LEU A 78 -11.24 0.11 5.57
C LEU A 78 -10.18 0.61 6.55
N TYR A 79 -9.21 1.38 6.07
CA TYR A 79 -8.15 1.94 6.91
C TYR A 79 -7.50 3.17 6.28
N ALA A 80 -6.99 4.08 7.11
CA ALA A 80 -6.07 5.14 6.72
C ALA A 80 -4.71 4.85 7.36
N ASN A 81 -3.61 5.26 6.72
CA ASN A 81 -2.28 5.10 7.29
C ASN A 81 -1.68 6.48 7.54
N ARG A 82 -0.81 6.58 8.54
CA ARG A 82 0.12 7.70 8.68
C ARG A 82 1.00 7.82 7.42
N PRO A 83 1.69 8.96 7.21
CA PRO A 83 2.59 9.15 6.08
C PRO A 83 3.47 7.92 5.81
N CYS A 84 3.31 7.33 4.62
CA CYS A 84 4.10 6.17 4.21
C CYS A 84 4.16 6.00 2.69
N VAL A 85 5.20 5.33 2.21
CA VAL A 85 5.29 4.85 0.83
C VAL A 85 5.14 3.34 0.82
N VAL A 86 4.14 2.86 0.09
CA VAL A 86 3.84 1.45 -0.07
C VAL A 86 4.20 1.00 -1.49
N ILE A 87 5.21 0.16 -1.62
CA ILE A 87 5.62 -0.45 -2.90
C ILE A 87 5.01 -1.84 -3.08
N GLY A 88 4.80 -2.23 -4.34
CA GLY A 88 4.33 -3.57 -4.70
C GLY A 88 5.36 -4.67 -4.42
N ARG A 89 4.87 -5.91 -4.31
CA ARG A 89 5.65 -7.11 -3.97
C ARG A 89 6.96 -7.24 -4.75
N ASN A 90 6.90 -7.02 -6.07
CA ASN A 90 7.99 -7.25 -7.02
C ASN A 90 8.62 -5.96 -7.56
N GLN A 91 8.51 -4.86 -6.82
CA GLN A 91 9.11 -3.58 -7.21
C GLN A 91 10.52 -3.40 -6.65
N ASN A 92 11.29 -2.54 -7.30
CA ASN A 92 12.62 -2.13 -6.85
C ASN A 92 12.53 -0.79 -6.07
N PRO A 93 12.80 -0.77 -4.75
CA PRO A 93 12.68 0.45 -3.96
C PRO A 93 13.64 1.56 -4.39
N TRP A 94 14.84 1.20 -4.86
CA TRP A 94 15.83 2.14 -5.38
C TRP A 94 15.44 2.74 -6.72
N LEU A 95 14.53 2.13 -7.47
CA LEU A 95 14.01 2.68 -8.73
C LEU A 95 12.74 3.50 -8.52
N GLU A 96 11.90 3.08 -7.58
CA GLU A 96 10.53 3.58 -7.42
C GLU A 96 10.40 4.70 -6.39
N THR A 97 11.36 4.85 -5.47
CA THR A 97 11.23 5.76 -4.32
C THR A 97 12.50 6.57 -4.08
N ASP A 98 12.35 7.76 -3.49
CA ASP A 98 13.49 8.46 -2.89
C ASP A 98 13.67 7.96 -1.45
N LEU A 99 14.52 6.96 -1.28
CA LEU A 99 14.81 6.40 0.05
C LEU A 99 15.45 7.43 1.00
N ARG A 100 16.01 8.55 0.52
CA ARG A 100 16.49 9.61 1.41
C ARG A 100 15.39 10.55 1.86
N ALA A 101 14.22 10.54 1.21
CA ALA A 101 13.07 11.31 1.67
C ALA A 101 12.26 10.57 2.75
N LEU A 102 12.51 9.26 2.94
CA LEU A 102 11.73 8.39 3.80
C LEU A 102 12.44 8.11 5.13
N HIS A 103 11.63 7.90 6.17
CA HIS A 103 12.09 7.15 7.34
C HIS A 103 12.20 5.67 6.95
N ASN A 104 13.40 5.16 7.06
CA ASN A 104 13.70 3.76 6.80
C ASN A 104 14.90 3.32 7.62
N ASP A 105 15.18 2.03 7.56
CA ASP A 105 16.17 1.35 8.38
C ASP A 105 17.63 1.77 8.10
N ARG A 106 17.83 2.69 7.15
CA ARG A 106 19.16 3.13 6.70
C ARG A 106 19.59 4.43 7.36
N ARG A 107 18.70 5.08 8.13
CA ARG A 107 18.99 6.32 8.86
C ARG A 107 19.05 6.05 10.36
N ASN A 108 20.19 6.36 10.97
CA ASN A 108 20.31 6.40 12.42
C ASN A 108 19.67 7.71 12.94
N GLY A 109 18.46 7.61 13.49
CA GLY A 109 17.75 8.55 14.38
C GLY A 109 18.22 10.01 14.50
N THR A 110 18.18 10.81 13.43
CA THR A 110 18.61 12.23 13.51
C THR A 110 17.58 13.30 13.14
N THR A 111 16.35 12.99 12.78
CA THR A 111 15.32 14.04 12.59
C THR A 111 13.90 13.50 12.80
N GLY A 112 13.18 14.03 13.79
CA GLY A 112 11.71 13.97 13.94
C GLY A 112 11.08 12.61 13.60
N GLU A 113 11.33 11.59 14.43
CA GLU A 113 10.95 10.20 14.17
C GLU A 113 9.45 9.98 13.99
N ASP A 114 8.61 10.87 14.55
CA ASP A 114 7.15 10.73 14.52
C ASP A 114 6.47 11.29 13.26
N GLU A 115 7.13 12.13 12.45
CA GLU A 115 6.51 12.80 11.29
C GLU A 115 7.00 12.31 9.91
N ALA A 116 8.06 11.49 9.88
CA ALA A 116 8.68 11.09 8.62
C ALA A 116 7.96 9.89 7.97
N ALA A 117 7.74 9.97 6.65
CA ALA A 117 7.02 8.94 5.91
C ALA A 117 7.76 7.59 5.91
N VAL A 118 7.09 6.53 6.37
CA VAL A 118 7.71 5.20 6.52
C VAL A 118 7.69 4.39 5.22
N PHE A 119 8.72 3.57 4.98
CA PHE A 119 8.81 2.70 3.80
C PHE A 119 8.21 1.29 4.05
N VAL A 120 7.32 0.84 3.16
CA VAL A 120 6.59 -0.44 3.30
C VAL A 120 6.54 -1.20 1.98
N ARG A 121 6.69 -2.53 2.02
CA ARG A 121 6.44 -3.43 0.89
C ARG A 121 5.20 -4.28 1.15
N ARG A 122 4.19 -4.20 0.28
CA ARG A 122 2.96 -5.01 0.40
C ARG A 122 3.08 -6.40 -0.25
N ARG A 123 2.14 -7.29 0.09
CA ARG A 123 2.06 -8.68 -0.43
C ARG A 123 1.39 -8.81 -1.80
N SER A 124 0.69 -7.77 -2.27
CA SER A 124 0.06 -7.68 -3.59
C SER A 124 1.00 -7.05 -4.63
N GLY A 125 0.66 -7.20 -5.91
CA GLY A 125 1.39 -6.57 -7.02
C GLY A 125 1.06 -5.07 -7.18
N GLY A 126 1.45 -4.48 -8.31
CA GLY A 126 1.16 -3.08 -8.68
C GLY A 126 2.31 -2.11 -8.37
N GLY A 127 2.04 -0.82 -8.57
CA GLY A 127 3.00 0.29 -8.44
C GLY A 127 3.21 0.82 -7.02
N ALA A 128 4.09 1.79 -6.88
CA ALA A 128 4.38 2.50 -5.64
C ALA A 128 3.37 3.62 -5.44
N VAL A 129 2.88 3.76 -4.21
CA VAL A 129 1.90 4.79 -3.81
C VAL A 129 2.31 5.40 -2.48
N PHE A 130 1.89 6.64 -2.25
CA PHE A 130 2.03 7.31 -0.97
C PHE A 130 0.67 7.35 -0.28
N HIS A 131 0.65 7.12 1.03
CA HIS A 131 -0.54 7.27 1.87
C HIS A 131 -0.27 8.30 2.95
N ASP A 132 -1.32 8.98 3.36
CA ASP A 132 -1.46 9.73 4.60
C ASP A 132 -2.92 9.61 5.08
N GLU A 133 -3.29 10.35 6.11
CA GLU A 133 -4.60 10.34 6.74
C GLU A 133 -5.71 10.80 5.77
N GLY A 134 -5.37 11.60 4.75
CA GLY A 134 -6.31 12.03 3.71
C GLY A 134 -6.50 11.01 2.59
N ASN A 135 -5.85 9.84 2.66
CA ASN A 135 -5.98 8.74 1.72
C ASN A 135 -6.67 7.53 2.37
N LEU A 136 -7.94 7.31 2.03
CA LEU A 136 -8.71 6.15 2.46
C LEU A 136 -8.27 4.91 1.67
N ASN A 137 -7.92 3.83 2.37
CA ASN A 137 -7.70 2.54 1.74
C ASN A 137 -8.92 1.66 1.96
N TYR A 138 -9.33 0.97 0.91
CA TYR A 138 -10.36 -0.05 0.96
C TYR A 138 -9.78 -1.38 0.51
N SER A 139 -10.19 -2.46 1.15
CA SER A 139 -9.83 -3.82 0.80
C SER A 139 -11.10 -4.67 0.80
N VAL A 140 -11.45 -5.21 -0.36
CA VAL A 140 -12.55 -6.14 -0.51
C VAL A 140 -12.01 -7.53 -0.81
N ILE A 141 -12.32 -8.47 0.07
CA ILE A 141 -11.93 -9.87 -0.07
C ILE A 141 -13.18 -10.70 -0.33
N CYS A 142 -13.16 -11.51 -1.38
CA CYS A 142 -14.32 -12.31 -1.77
C CYS A 142 -13.90 -13.66 -2.38
N PRO A 143 -14.85 -14.56 -2.64
CA PRO A 143 -14.57 -15.80 -3.34
C PRO A 143 -14.00 -15.49 -4.73
N ARG A 144 -12.96 -16.24 -5.13
CA ARG A 144 -12.25 -15.99 -6.40
C ARG A 144 -13.18 -16.06 -7.63
N THR A 145 -14.20 -16.91 -7.58
CA THR A 145 -15.20 -17.07 -8.64
C THR A 145 -16.10 -15.83 -8.81
N SER A 146 -16.21 -15.01 -7.76
CA SER A 146 -17.07 -13.83 -7.72
C SER A 146 -16.32 -12.52 -7.99
N PHE A 147 -15.03 -12.61 -8.33
CA PHE A 147 -14.12 -11.48 -8.49
C PHE A 147 -13.95 -11.07 -9.96
N THR A 148 -14.08 -9.77 -10.22
CA THR A 148 -13.59 -9.10 -11.43
C THR A 148 -12.83 -7.85 -11.01
N ARG A 149 -11.92 -7.36 -11.85
CA ARG A 149 -11.03 -6.23 -11.48
C ARG A 149 -11.80 -4.93 -11.25
N ASP A 150 -12.86 -4.68 -12.01
CA ASP A 150 -13.64 -3.44 -11.91
C ASP A 150 -14.69 -3.48 -10.81
N LYS A 151 -15.17 -4.66 -10.41
CA LYS A 151 -16.35 -4.83 -9.52
C LYS A 151 -16.32 -3.94 -8.28
N HIS A 152 -15.21 -3.90 -7.55
CA HIS A 152 -15.13 -3.09 -6.33
C HIS A 152 -14.67 -1.66 -6.58
N ALA A 153 -13.95 -1.39 -7.68
CA ALA A 153 -13.65 -0.01 -8.09
C ALA A 153 -14.96 0.72 -8.47
N GLU A 154 -15.85 0.05 -9.22
CA GLU A 154 -17.19 0.54 -9.55
C GLU A 154 -18.07 0.70 -8.31
N MET A 155 -17.93 -0.19 -7.32
CA MET A 155 -18.59 -0.05 -6.02
C MET A 155 -18.17 1.24 -5.32
N VAL A 156 -16.87 1.54 -5.31
CA VAL A 156 -16.35 2.80 -4.75
C VAL A 156 -16.79 4.01 -5.59
N VAL A 157 -16.81 3.93 -6.92
CA VAL A 157 -17.35 5.00 -7.78
C VAL A 157 -18.80 5.33 -7.42
N ARG A 158 -19.67 4.32 -7.27
CA ARG A 158 -21.05 4.55 -6.83
C ARG A 158 -21.12 5.23 -5.46
N ALA A 159 -20.22 4.86 -4.55
CA ALA A 159 -20.14 5.51 -3.25
C ALA A 159 -19.71 6.98 -3.35
N LEU A 160 -18.75 7.27 -4.23
CA LEU A 160 -18.29 8.64 -4.53
C LEU A 160 -19.38 9.50 -5.18
N HIS A 161 -20.21 8.92 -6.05
CA HIS A 161 -21.35 9.61 -6.65
C HIS A 161 -22.37 10.04 -5.59
N GLN A 162 -22.63 9.19 -4.59
CA GLN A 162 -23.58 9.51 -3.50
C GLN A 162 -23.13 10.69 -2.62
N VAL A 163 -21.83 10.95 -2.54
CA VAL A 163 -21.28 12.10 -1.81
C VAL A 163 -21.04 13.33 -2.70
N GLY A 164 -21.42 13.25 -3.98
CA GLY A 164 -21.39 14.38 -4.93
C GLY A 164 -20.26 14.36 -5.95
N ALA A 165 -19.31 13.42 -5.88
CA ALA A 165 -18.20 13.30 -6.84
C ALA A 165 -18.61 12.52 -8.11
N THR A 166 -19.63 13.03 -8.81
CA THR A 166 -20.33 12.37 -9.93
C THR A 166 -19.50 12.25 -11.21
N ASN A 167 -18.41 13.00 -11.31
CA ASN A 167 -17.44 12.99 -12.42
C ASN A 167 -16.36 11.90 -12.29
N THR A 168 -16.55 10.93 -11.40
CA THR A 168 -15.62 9.81 -11.20
C THR A 168 -16.02 8.58 -11.99
N SER A 169 -15.04 7.84 -12.52
CA SER A 169 -15.26 6.60 -13.27
C SER A 169 -14.06 5.66 -13.19
N VAL A 170 -14.27 4.38 -13.49
CA VAL A 170 -13.20 3.38 -13.60
C VAL A 170 -12.62 3.43 -15.02
N ASN A 171 -11.31 3.48 -15.16
CA ASN A 171 -10.63 3.46 -16.46
C ASN A 171 -10.22 2.02 -16.87
N GLU A 172 -9.66 1.87 -18.07
CA GLU A 172 -9.21 0.58 -18.63
C GLU A 172 -8.11 -0.11 -17.79
N ARG A 173 -7.42 0.62 -16.92
CA ARG A 173 -6.40 0.09 -16.00
C ARG A 173 -6.97 -0.27 -14.64
N HIS A 174 -8.29 -0.21 -14.47
CA HIS A 174 -9.00 -0.48 -13.21
C HIS A 174 -8.69 0.54 -12.11
N ASP A 175 -8.19 1.73 -12.48
CA ASP A 175 -8.02 2.88 -11.58
C ASP A 175 -9.32 3.71 -11.55
N ILE A 176 -9.59 4.42 -10.45
CA ILE A 176 -10.65 5.45 -10.44
C ILE A 176 -10.01 6.78 -10.84
N VAL A 177 -10.59 7.40 -11.85
CA VAL A 177 -10.22 8.73 -12.35
C VAL A 177 -11.37 9.69 -12.14
N MET A 178 -11.02 10.97 -12.00
CA MET A 178 -11.94 12.09 -11.92
C MET A 178 -11.72 12.97 -13.14
N ALA A 179 -12.78 13.17 -13.92
CA ALA A 179 -12.77 14.11 -15.04
C ALA A 179 -12.92 15.54 -14.50
N ARG A 180 -12.36 16.52 -15.22
CA ARG A 180 -12.52 17.92 -14.84
C ARG A 180 -13.99 18.35 -14.95
N SER A 181 -14.48 19.11 -13.97
CA SER A 181 -15.84 19.64 -14.00
C SER A 181 -16.05 20.59 -15.19
N GLU A 182 -17.22 20.54 -15.81
CA GLU A 182 -17.62 21.44 -16.88
C GLU A 182 -17.62 22.89 -16.38
N GLY A 183 -16.98 23.81 -17.12
CA GLY A 183 -16.94 25.25 -16.78
C GLY A 183 -15.64 25.78 -16.16
N MET A 184 -14.67 24.93 -15.79
CA MET A 184 -13.32 25.41 -15.47
C MET A 184 -12.63 25.95 -16.75
N GLN A 185 -11.87 27.04 -16.64
CA GLN A 185 -11.11 27.60 -17.78
C GLN A 185 -10.21 26.53 -18.40
N ASN A 186 -10.22 26.40 -19.73
CA ASN A 186 -9.32 25.50 -20.45
C ASN A 186 -7.89 26.01 -20.34
N ASP A 187 -7.17 25.56 -19.31
CA ASP A 187 -5.72 25.64 -19.29
C ASP A 187 -5.18 24.42 -20.04
N PRO A 188 -4.53 24.59 -21.21
CA PRO A 188 -3.94 23.49 -21.96
C PRO A 188 -2.84 22.74 -21.20
N ASN A 189 -2.34 23.29 -20.09
CA ASN A 189 -1.32 22.65 -19.24
C ASN A 189 -1.92 21.78 -18.12
N GLU A 190 -3.23 21.83 -17.88
CA GLU A 190 -3.90 21.02 -16.85
C GLU A 190 -4.45 19.71 -17.45
N PRO A 191 -4.25 18.56 -16.78
CA PRO A 191 -4.70 17.29 -17.32
C PRO A 191 -6.23 17.19 -17.26
N LEU A 192 -6.83 16.68 -18.34
CA LEU A 192 -8.28 16.48 -18.47
C LEU A 192 -8.85 15.51 -17.43
N THR A 193 -8.04 14.54 -17.00
CA THR A 193 -8.40 13.54 -15.99
C THR A 193 -7.29 13.41 -14.97
N ARG A 194 -7.67 13.28 -13.70
CA ARG A 194 -6.75 13.04 -12.59
C ARG A 194 -7.12 11.72 -11.93
N LYS A 195 -6.11 10.91 -11.64
CA LYS A 195 -6.28 9.66 -10.90
C LYS A 195 -6.57 9.97 -9.43
N VAL A 196 -7.64 9.39 -8.89
CA VAL A 196 -8.03 9.55 -7.48
C VAL A 196 -7.93 8.24 -6.69
N SER A 197 -7.90 7.09 -7.37
CA SER A 197 -7.72 5.78 -6.75
C SER A 197 -6.80 4.90 -7.59
N GLY A 198 -5.86 4.21 -6.94
CA GLY A 198 -5.09 3.14 -7.56
C GLY A 198 -5.46 1.77 -7.00
N SER A 199 -5.57 0.78 -7.88
CA SER A 199 -5.99 -0.58 -7.51
C SER A 199 -4.82 -1.57 -7.54
N ALA A 200 -4.84 -2.54 -6.64
CA ALA A 200 -3.96 -3.70 -6.66
C ALA A 200 -4.70 -4.96 -6.20
N PHE A 201 -4.20 -6.12 -6.65
CA PHE A 201 -4.91 -7.38 -6.48
C PHE A 201 -3.98 -8.48 -5.95
N LYS A 202 -4.55 -9.42 -5.20
CA LYS A 202 -3.90 -10.67 -4.80
C LYS A 202 -4.91 -11.82 -4.90
N LEU A 203 -4.58 -12.82 -5.70
CA LEU A 203 -5.40 -14.02 -5.87
C LEU A 203 -4.76 -15.19 -5.14
N THR A 204 -5.54 -15.91 -4.34
CA THR A 204 -5.17 -17.20 -3.75
C THR A 204 -5.90 -18.33 -4.48
N ARG A 205 -5.85 -19.56 -3.94
CA ARG A 205 -6.56 -20.69 -4.52
C ARG A 205 -8.07 -20.47 -4.56
N PHE A 206 -8.65 -19.99 -3.46
CA PHE A 206 -10.10 -19.86 -3.29
C PHE A 206 -10.59 -18.43 -3.18
N ARG A 207 -9.71 -17.47 -2.87
CA ARG A 207 -10.10 -16.10 -2.54
C ARG A 207 -9.39 -15.09 -3.43
N ALA A 208 -10.00 -13.93 -3.58
CA ALA A 208 -9.45 -12.78 -4.27
C ALA A 208 -9.52 -11.58 -3.34
N LEU A 209 -8.42 -10.83 -3.27
CA LEU A 209 -8.32 -9.55 -2.61
C LEU A 209 -8.14 -8.46 -3.66
N HIS A 210 -8.99 -7.45 -3.57
CA HIS A 210 -8.82 -6.19 -4.25
C HIS A 210 -8.70 -5.10 -3.20
N HIS A 211 -7.56 -4.44 -3.16
CA HIS A 211 -7.42 -3.22 -2.38
C HIS A 211 -7.11 -2.03 -3.28
N GLY A 212 -7.57 -0.87 -2.85
CA GLY A 212 -7.28 0.36 -3.53
C GLY A 212 -7.09 1.50 -2.56
N THR A 213 -6.38 2.51 -3.02
CA THR A 213 -6.28 3.80 -2.34
C THR A 213 -7.39 4.71 -2.82
N CYS A 214 -7.75 5.75 -2.09
CA CYS A 214 -8.66 6.79 -2.55
C CYS A 214 -8.19 8.11 -1.93
N LEU A 215 -7.62 8.98 -2.77
CA LEU A 215 -7.15 10.31 -2.40
C LEU A 215 -8.37 11.17 -2.13
N LEU A 216 -8.80 11.18 -0.88
CA LEU A 216 -9.99 11.91 -0.45
C LEU A 216 -9.65 13.38 -0.28
N ASP A 217 -8.68 13.66 0.59
CA ASP A 217 -8.25 15.02 0.93
C ASP A 217 -6.82 15.02 1.50
N SER A 218 -5.86 14.46 0.76
CA SER A 218 -4.45 14.42 1.19
C SER A 218 -3.82 15.81 1.13
N PRO A 219 -3.23 16.32 2.24
CA PRO A 219 -2.50 17.59 2.23
C PRO A 219 -1.17 17.49 1.49
N ASN A 220 -0.63 16.28 1.31
CA ASN A 220 0.68 16.04 0.68
C ASN A 220 0.60 15.81 -0.83
N ILE A 221 -0.56 16.01 -1.47
CA ILE A 221 -0.78 15.65 -2.88
C ILE A 221 0.20 16.32 -3.86
N HIS A 222 0.65 17.55 -3.54
CA HIS A 222 1.61 18.27 -4.37
C HIS A 222 3.07 17.80 -4.16
N ASP A 223 3.34 17.15 -3.03
CA ASP A 223 4.69 16.73 -2.63
C ASP A 223 4.94 15.23 -2.83
N LEU A 224 3.96 14.46 -3.33
CA LEU A 224 4.11 13.01 -3.57
C LEU A 224 5.34 12.68 -4.44
N GLY A 225 5.68 13.58 -5.38
CA GLY A 225 6.85 13.45 -6.23
C GLY A 225 8.17 13.38 -5.45
N ARG A 226 8.27 14.02 -4.28
CA ARG A 226 9.45 13.97 -3.40
C ARG A 226 9.73 12.55 -2.91
N TYR A 227 8.68 11.76 -2.67
CA TYR A 227 8.80 10.40 -2.13
C TYR A 227 8.88 9.33 -3.22
N LEU A 228 8.25 9.57 -4.37
CA LEU A 228 8.07 8.59 -5.45
C LEU A 228 8.99 8.81 -6.67
N ARG A 229 9.99 9.69 -6.56
CA ARG A 229 10.99 9.93 -7.62
C ARG A 229 12.39 9.60 -7.12
N SER A 230 12.86 8.41 -7.48
CA SER A 230 14.25 8.02 -7.21
C SER A 230 15.26 8.92 -7.94
N SER A 231 16.27 9.39 -7.20
CA SER A 231 17.47 10.04 -7.74
C SER A 231 18.32 9.08 -8.59
N ALA A 232 18.27 7.78 -8.29
CA ALA A 232 19.03 6.74 -9.01
C ALA A 232 18.35 6.26 -10.30
N ARG A 233 17.13 6.74 -10.64
CA ARG A 233 16.36 6.23 -11.79
C ARG A 233 17.14 6.28 -13.12
N GLY A 234 17.95 7.32 -13.34
CA GLY A 234 18.78 7.45 -14.55
C GLY A 234 19.95 6.46 -14.65
N TYR A 235 20.29 5.80 -13.54
CA TYR A 235 21.44 4.90 -13.43
C TYR A 235 21.03 3.43 -13.29
N ILE A 236 19.75 3.15 -13.02
CA ILE A 236 19.25 1.81 -12.72
C ILE A 236 18.54 1.21 -13.94
N GLN A 237 18.87 -0.06 -14.22
CA GLN A 237 18.09 -0.96 -15.06
C GLN A 237 17.60 -2.13 -14.21
N ALA A 238 16.30 -2.25 -14.01
CA ALA A 238 15.73 -3.30 -13.16
C ALA A 238 14.81 -4.23 -13.95
N LYS A 239 14.78 -5.49 -13.54
CA LYS A 239 13.65 -6.37 -13.84
C LYS A 239 12.59 -6.14 -12.76
N GLY A 240 11.30 -6.21 -13.10
CA GLY A 240 10.23 -6.05 -12.11
C GLY A 240 9.06 -5.22 -12.64
N VAL A 241 8.13 -4.89 -11.73
CA VAL A 241 6.96 -4.07 -12.04
C VAL A 241 7.32 -2.60 -11.83
N GLU A 242 7.38 -1.82 -12.90
CA GLU A 242 7.52 -0.37 -12.81
C GLU A 242 6.18 0.31 -12.49
N SER A 243 6.23 1.43 -11.78
CA SER A 243 5.04 2.25 -11.57
C SER A 243 4.64 3.02 -12.83
N VAL A 244 3.35 3.04 -13.13
CA VAL A 244 2.80 3.90 -14.18
C VAL A 244 2.44 5.25 -13.57
N ARG A 245 3.16 6.29 -13.96
CA ARG A 245 2.90 7.66 -13.49
C ARG A 245 1.59 8.18 -14.07
N SER A 246 0.83 8.91 -13.28
CA SER A 246 -0.39 9.58 -13.71
C SER A 246 -0.58 10.85 -12.89
N PRO A 247 -1.12 11.93 -13.47
CA PRO A 247 -1.57 13.07 -12.68
C PRO A 247 -2.61 12.62 -11.66
N VAL A 248 -2.54 13.13 -10.44
CA VAL A 248 -3.43 12.75 -9.34
C VAL A 248 -4.25 13.95 -8.85
N GLY A 249 -5.36 13.67 -8.19
CA GLY A 249 -6.24 14.69 -7.59
C GLY A 249 -6.91 14.19 -6.31
N ASN A 250 -7.32 15.11 -5.46
CA ASN A 250 -8.17 14.82 -4.30
C ASN A 250 -9.65 14.83 -4.71
N VAL A 251 -10.43 13.89 -4.18
CA VAL A 251 -11.88 13.83 -4.40
C VAL A 251 -12.57 15.08 -3.86
N SER A 252 -12.08 15.64 -2.75
CA SER A 252 -12.59 16.88 -2.15
C SER A 252 -12.68 18.05 -3.14
N THR A 253 -11.84 18.08 -4.18
CA THR A 253 -11.87 19.13 -5.22
C THR A 253 -13.14 19.14 -6.06
N ALA A 254 -13.83 17.99 -6.20
CA ALA A 254 -15.14 17.93 -6.86
C ALA A 254 -16.27 18.48 -5.98
N LEU A 255 -16.00 18.70 -4.69
CA LEU A 255 -16.98 19.05 -3.67
C LEU A 255 -16.73 20.45 -3.09
N ALA A 256 -15.99 21.31 -3.80
CA ALA A 256 -15.56 22.62 -3.29
C ALA A 256 -16.71 23.52 -2.79
N ASP A 257 -17.92 23.36 -3.33
CA ASP A 257 -19.12 24.10 -2.95
C ASP A 257 -19.96 23.40 -1.86
N SER A 258 -19.46 22.32 -1.26
CA SER A 258 -20.16 21.48 -0.27
C SER A 258 -19.23 21.02 0.85
N PHE A 259 -19.80 20.66 2.00
CA PHE A 259 -19.01 20.14 3.11
C PHE A 259 -18.50 18.73 2.79
N PHE A 260 -17.17 18.59 2.66
CA PHE A 260 -16.53 17.28 2.49
C PHE A 260 -16.33 16.59 3.85
N SER A 261 -16.68 15.31 3.92
CA SER A 261 -16.41 14.47 5.08
C SER A 261 -15.94 13.10 4.63
N MET A 262 -14.73 12.72 5.05
CA MET A 262 -14.24 11.36 4.83
C MET A 262 -15.16 10.31 5.44
N GLN A 263 -15.79 10.61 6.57
CA GLN A 263 -16.73 9.70 7.22
C GLN A 263 -17.96 9.44 6.35
N SER A 264 -18.46 10.46 5.64
CA SER A 264 -19.56 10.27 4.66
C SER A 264 -19.15 9.33 3.52
N VAL A 265 -17.90 9.40 3.07
CA VAL A 265 -17.37 8.47 2.05
C VAL A 265 -17.29 7.05 2.62
N VAL A 266 -16.76 6.88 3.83
CA VAL A 266 -16.67 5.57 4.52
C VAL A 266 -18.06 4.93 4.66
N GLU A 267 -19.05 5.69 5.11
CA GLU A 267 -20.42 5.20 5.25
C GLU A 267 -21.03 4.82 3.90
N SER A 268 -20.81 5.63 2.87
CA SER A 268 -21.27 5.35 1.51
C SER A 268 -20.65 4.08 0.93
N VAL A 269 -19.34 3.84 1.15
CA VAL A 269 -18.65 2.60 0.74
C VAL A 269 -19.22 1.38 1.48
N ILE A 270 -19.49 1.51 2.79
CA ILE A 270 -20.13 0.44 3.58
C ILE A 270 -21.51 0.11 3.02
N GLU A 271 -22.32 1.11 2.67
CA GLU A 271 -23.65 0.92 2.09
C GLU A 271 -23.58 0.25 0.72
N GLN A 272 -22.67 0.68 -0.16
CA GLN A 272 -22.48 0.06 -1.47
C GLN A 272 -22.00 -1.39 -1.37
N PHE A 273 -21.11 -1.70 -0.42
CA PHE A 273 -20.70 -3.07 -0.12
C PHE A 273 -21.88 -3.91 0.40
N ALA A 274 -22.68 -3.35 1.31
CA ALA A 274 -23.83 -4.01 1.87
C ALA A 274 -24.88 -4.37 0.81
N GLN A 275 -25.13 -3.46 -0.14
CA GLN A 275 -26.02 -3.70 -1.27
C GLN A 275 -25.45 -4.77 -2.22
N LEU A 276 -24.16 -4.70 -2.54
CA LEU A 276 -23.49 -5.62 -3.46
C LEU A 276 -23.50 -7.07 -2.96
N TYR A 277 -23.39 -7.26 -1.64
CA TYR A 277 -23.30 -8.58 -1.01
C TYR A 277 -24.50 -8.96 -0.15
N GLN A 278 -25.57 -8.16 -0.15
CA GLN A 278 -26.80 -8.38 0.63
C GLN A 278 -26.51 -8.59 2.13
N VAL A 279 -25.65 -7.74 2.68
CA VAL A 279 -25.20 -7.82 4.07
C VAL A 279 -26.36 -7.52 5.02
N HIS A 280 -26.41 -8.24 6.15
CA HIS A 280 -27.45 -8.06 7.16
C HIS A 280 -27.48 -6.61 7.72
N PRO A 281 -28.65 -5.96 7.84
CA PRO A 281 -28.76 -4.56 8.27
C PRO A 281 -28.09 -4.24 9.62
N ASP A 282 -28.15 -5.16 10.59
CA ASP A 282 -27.48 -4.97 11.87
C ASP A 282 -25.95 -4.86 11.73
N ALA A 283 -25.33 -5.59 10.79
CA ALA A 283 -23.90 -5.49 10.53
C ALA A 283 -23.54 -4.09 9.99
N VAL A 284 -24.37 -3.57 9.08
CA VAL A 284 -24.22 -2.22 8.49
C VAL A 284 -24.33 -1.15 9.57
N LEU A 285 -25.34 -1.28 10.46
CA LEU A 285 -25.53 -0.35 11.57
C LEU A 285 -24.32 -0.33 12.52
N ARG A 286 -23.77 -1.50 12.84
CA ARG A 286 -22.57 -1.62 13.68
C ARG A 286 -21.34 -1.04 12.98
N ALA A 287 -21.14 -1.38 11.71
CA ALA A 287 -20.04 -0.89 10.91
C ALA A 287 -20.05 0.65 10.80
N ARG A 288 -21.20 1.28 10.52
CA ARG A 288 -21.29 2.75 10.43
C ARG A 288 -20.94 3.44 11.73
N ARG A 289 -21.22 2.83 12.88
CA ARG A 289 -20.92 3.37 14.22
C ARG A 289 -19.55 2.95 14.78
N ALA A 290 -18.77 2.18 14.01
CA ALA A 290 -17.50 1.62 14.45
C ALA A 290 -16.49 2.73 14.84
N HIS A 291 -16.49 3.85 14.11
CA HIS A 291 -15.61 5.00 14.38
C HIS A 291 -15.93 5.76 15.68
N ALA A 292 -17.12 5.56 16.27
CA ALA A 292 -17.63 6.37 17.39
C ALA A 292 -17.48 5.71 18.77
N ASN A 293 -17.06 4.43 18.83
CA ASN A 293 -17.01 3.65 20.07
C ASN A 293 -15.62 3.05 20.29
N GLU A 294 -15.39 2.50 21.48
CA GLU A 294 -14.18 1.73 21.82
C GLU A 294 -13.95 0.54 20.86
N PRO A 295 -12.73 -0.04 20.84
CA PRO A 295 -12.43 -1.21 20.04
C PRO A 295 -13.34 -2.40 20.35
N GLU A 296 -14.40 -2.59 19.56
CA GLU A 296 -15.41 -3.61 19.76
C GLU A 296 -15.69 -4.37 18.46
N VAL A 297 -15.93 -5.68 18.61
CA VAL A 297 -16.35 -6.56 17.52
C VAL A 297 -17.74 -7.08 17.83
N PHE A 298 -18.67 -6.88 16.89
CA PHE A 298 -20.02 -7.41 16.97
C PHE A 298 -20.16 -8.57 16.01
N ALA A 299 -20.90 -9.60 16.41
CA ALA A 299 -21.24 -10.68 15.51
C ALA A 299 -22.69 -11.14 15.68
N GLY A 300 -23.30 -11.46 14.55
CA GLY A 300 -24.55 -12.22 14.47
C GLY A 300 -24.29 -13.65 14.00
N ASP A 301 -25.34 -14.33 13.52
CA ASP A 301 -25.24 -15.72 13.04
C ASP A 301 -24.33 -15.82 11.81
N SER A 302 -24.49 -14.89 10.86
CA SER A 302 -23.85 -14.94 9.55
C SER A 302 -22.91 -13.77 9.22
N TRP A 303 -22.67 -12.88 10.19
CA TRP A 303 -21.91 -11.65 9.96
C TRP A 303 -21.06 -11.23 11.16
N VAL A 304 -20.03 -10.45 10.87
CA VAL A 304 -19.15 -9.81 11.86
C VAL A 304 -18.90 -8.36 11.45
N ALA A 305 -18.96 -7.42 12.39
CA ALA A 305 -18.66 -6.03 12.10
C ALA A 305 -18.02 -5.34 13.31
N GLY A 306 -17.02 -4.49 13.10
CA GLY A 306 -16.38 -3.78 14.22
C GLY A 306 -15.10 -3.06 13.85
N THR A 307 -14.36 -2.69 14.90
CA THR A 307 -13.06 -2.05 14.77
C THR A 307 -11.92 -3.00 15.08
N VAL A 308 -10.78 -2.77 14.44
CA VAL A 308 -9.53 -3.50 14.63
C VAL A 308 -8.36 -2.52 14.68
N GLY A 309 -7.16 -2.97 15.06
CA GLY A 309 -5.97 -2.11 15.10
C GLY A 309 -4.83 -2.77 15.87
N GLU A 310 -4.11 -1.95 16.66
CA GLU A 310 -2.93 -2.36 17.42
C GLU A 310 -3.18 -3.58 18.31
N VAL A 311 -4.34 -3.62 18.99
CA VAL A 311 -4.73 -4.72 19.88
C VAL A 311 -4.68 -6.07 19.17
N GLN A 312 -5.14 -6.14 17.90
CA GLN A 312 -5.04 -7.39 17.13
C GLN A 312 -3.60 -7.69 16.71
N GLY A 313 -2.78 -6.67 16.46
CA GLY A 313 -1.34 -6.84 16.22
C GLY A 313 -0.60 -7.47 17.40
N GLU A 314 -0.97 -7.11 18.62
CA GLU A 314 -0.39 -7.62 19.86
C GLU A 314 -0.95 -8.97 20.28
N GLN A 315 -2.28 -9.15 20.19
CA GLN A 315 -2.97 -10.30 20.78
C GLN A 315 -3.18 -11.47 19.81
N VAL A 316 -3.09 -11.25 18.48
CA VAL A 316 -3.24 -12.32 17.49
C VAL A 316 -1.86 -12.71 16.94
N PRO A 317 -1.30 -13.87 17.33
CA PRO A 317 0.08 -14.23 16.97
C PRO A 317 0.36 -14.24 15.47
N ALA A 318 -0.62 -14.62 14.64
CA ALA A 318 -0.49 -14.61 13.18
C ALA A 318 -0.34 -13.18 12.61
N ILE A 319 -1.04 -12.20 13.19
CA ILE A 319 -0.92 -10.79 12.80
C ILE A 319 0.41 -10.22 13.29
N GLY A 320 0.79 -10.48 14.54
CA GLY A 320 2.08 -10.09 15.10
C GLY A 320 3.27 -10.63 14.28
N LYS A 321 3.20 -11.89 13.85
CA LYS A 321 4.18 -12.47 12.92
C LYS A 321 4.19 -11.74 11.57
N GLY A 322 3.02 -11.41 11.03
CA GLY A 322 2.89 -10.63 9.81
C GLY A 322 3.53 -9.24 9.92
N ILE A 323 3.37 -8.56 11.05
CA ILE A 323 3.99 -7.26 11.35
C ILE A 323 5.51 -7.40 11.40
N ALA A 324 6.02 -8.39 12.13
CA ALA A 324 7.45 -8.65 12.24
C ALA A 324 8.09 -8.96 10.87
N GLU A 325 7.41 -9.75 10.04
CA GLU A 325 7.84 -10.01 8.66
C GLU A 325 7.89 -8.72 7.85
N LEU A 326 6.81 -7.92 7.82
CA LEU A 326 6.75 -6.70 7.03
C LEU A 326 7.79 -5.64 7.47
N ARG A 327 8.15 -5.61 8.76
CA ARG A 327 9.20 -4.74 9.30
C ARG A 327 10.62 -5.27 9.06
N SER A 328 10.79 -6.55 8.72
CA SER A 328 12.11 -7.13 8.48
C SER A 328 12.80 -6.51 7.26
N LEU A 329 14.13 -6.35 7.35
CA LEU A 329 14.95 -5.90 6.23
C LEU A 329 14.90 -6.87 5.05
N GLU A 330 14.78 -8.16 5.35
CA GLU A 330 14.62 -9.22 4.37
C GLU A 330 13.38 -8.97 3.51
N TRP A 331 12.21 -8.78 4.14
CA TRP A 331 10.99 -8.50 3.40
C TRP A 331 11.07 -7.18 2.61
N LYS A 332 11.56 -6.12 3.24
CA LYS A 332 11.61 -4.78 2.63
C LYS A 332 12.52 -4.72 1.42
N TYR A 333 13.71 -5.31 1.48
CA TYR A 333 14.77 -5.08 0.49
C TYR A 333 15.20 -6.31 -0.29
N THR A 334 15.28 -7.50 0.32
CA THR A 334 15.83 -8.70 -0.37
C THR A 334 14.83 -9.34 -1.32
N GLN A 335 13.57 -8.94 -1.23
CA GLN A 335 12.52 -9.26 -2.20
C GLN A 335 12.65 -8.53 -3.54
N THR A 336 13.62 -7.63 -3.66
CA THR A 336 13.84 -6.84 -4.88
C THR A 336 14.35 -7.76 -6.01
N PRO A 337 13.70 -7.77 -7.18
CA PRO A 337 14.20 -8.53 -8.33
C PRO A 337 15.56 -8.03 -8.78
N ARG A 338 16.28 -8.85 -9.56
CA ARG A 338 17.62 -8.54 -10.05
C ARG A 338 17.64 -7.21 -10.81
N PHE A 339 18.62 -6.37 -10.53
CA PHE A 339 18.85 -5.09 -11.22
C PHE A 339 20.33 -4.75 -11.33
N THR A 340 20.64 -3.80 -12.19
CA THR A 340 21.96 -3.19 -12.33
C THR A 340 21.90 -1.70 -12.05
N PHE A 341 23.02 -1.17 -11.57
CA PHE A 341 23.31 0.26 -11.48
C PHE A 341 24.57 0.52 -12.30
N SER A 342 24.58 1.57 -13.13
CA SER A 342 25.74 1.95 -13.92
C SER A 342 25.84 3.46 -14.14
N THR A 343 27.04 4.02 -13.97
CA THR A 343 27.36 5.42 -14.31
C THR A 343 27.71 5.65 -15.76
N TYR A 344 27.74 4.58 -16.57
CA TYR A 344 28.00 4.63 -18.01
C TYR A 344 27.03 3.70 -18.77
N PRO A 345 26.82 3.91 -20.08
CA PRO A 345 26.07 2.98 -20.91
C PRO A 345 26.73 1.60 -20.93
N ILE A 346 25.93 0.54 -20.88
CA ILE A 346 26.38 -0.86 -20.96
C ILE A 346 25.60 -1.57 -22.07
N GLU A 347 26.06 -2.73 -22.53
CA GLU A 347 25.39 -3.46 -23.60
C GLU A 347 23.92 -3.78 -23.26
N GLU A 348 23.63 -4.17 -22.02
CA GLU A 348 22.27 -4.48 -21.58
C GLU A 348 21.39 -3.25 -21.35
N ASP A 349 21.97 -2.05 -21.31
CA ASP A 349 21.27 -0.78 -21.17
C ASP A 349 22.10 0.37 -21.79
N PRO A 350 21.89 0.64 -23.10
CA PRO A 350 22.68 1.60 -23.87
C PRO A 350 22.27 3.06 -23.63
N ARG A 351 21.33 3.33 -22.70
CA ARG A 351 20.88 4.69 -22.40
C ARG A 351 22.03 5.55 -21.89
N GLU A 352 22.09 6.79 -22.37
CA GLU A 352 22.99 7.80 -21.81
C GLU A 352 22.71 8.05 -20.33
N ARG A 353 23.77 8.26 -19.56
CA ARG A 353 23.69 8.48 -18.12
C ARG A 353 23.74 9.96 -17.79
N PRO A 354 23.09 10.38 -16.68
CA PRO A 354 23.30 11.74 -16.19
C PRO A 354 24.80 11.97 -15.90
N PRO A 355 25.31 13.19 -16.14
CA PRO A 355 26.71 13.49 -15.99
C PRO A 355 27.16 13.27 -14.54
N LEU A 356 28.43 12.88 -14.40
CA LEU A 356 29.06 12.78 -13.08
C LEU A 356 29.20 14.16 -12.44
N PRO A 357 29.16 14.26 -11.10
CA PRO A 357 29.54 15.46 -10.38
C PRO A 357 30.93 15.96 -10.79
N SER A 358 31.13 17.27 -10.82
CA SER A 358 32.44 17.87 -11.12
C SER A 358 33.52 17.54 -10.10
N SER A 359 33.15 17.05 -8.91
CA SER A 359 34.08 16.55 -7.90
C SER A 359 34.67 15.19 -8.23
N LEU A 360 34.12 14.45 -9.21
CA LEU A 360 34.62 13.15 -9.64
C LEU A 360 35.34 13.24 -11.00
N PRO A 361 36.47 12.51 -11.18
CA PRO A 361 37.12 12.38 -12.47
C PRO A 361 36.16 11.83 -13.55
N SER A 362 36.27 12.32 -14.78
CA SER A 362 35.49 11.83 -15.92
C SER A 362 35.77 10.36 -16.27
N SER A 363 36.92 9.84 -15.83
CA SER A 363 37.31 8.43 -15.88
C SER A 363 36.57 7.54 -14.86
N THR A 364 35.81 8.13 -13.93
CA THR A 364 35.08 7.35 -12.92
C THR A 364 34.05 6.43 -13.58
N ARG A 365 34.12 5.15 -13.24
CA ARG A 365 33.18 4.11 -13.68
C ARG A 365 32.70 3.38 -12.45
N ALA A 366 31.39 3.26 -12.29
CA ALA A 366 30.79 2.47 -11.23
C ALA A 366 29.64 1.64 -11.81
N PHE A 367 29.79 0.33 -11.72
CA PHE A 367 28.79 -0.67 -12.07
C PHE A 367 28.53 -1.58 -10.88
N LEU A 368 27.27 -1.90 -10.64
CA LEU A 368 26.83 -2.89 -9.65
C LEU A 368 25.76 -3.78 -10.27
N ARG A 369 25.83 -5.09 -10.02
CA ARG A 369 24.74 -6.04 -10.25
C ARG A 369 24.27 -6.59 -8.93
N LEU A 370 22.96 -6.54 -8.72
CA LEU A 370 22.34 -6.93 -7.47
C LEU A 370 21.33 -8.04 -7.66
N GLN A 371 21.35 -9.01 -6.75
CA GLN A 371 20.40 -10.12 -6.69
C GLN A 371 19.95 -10.31 -5.25
N HIS A 372 18.64 -10.35 -5.02
CA HIS A 372 18.03 -10.43 -3.67
C HIS A 372 18.58 -9.37 -2.69
N GLY A 373 18.84 -8.16 -3.20
CA GLY A 373 19.39 -7.05 -2.41
C GLY A 373 20.89 -7.13 -2.11
N ALA A 374 21.59 -8.20 -2.49
CA ALA A 374 23.04 -8.34 -2.33
C ALA A 374 23.79 -8.01 -3.62
N ILE A 375 24.98 -7.42 -3.50
CA ILE A 375 25.88 -7.16 -4.62
C ILE A 375 26.56 -8.48 -5.01
N VAL A 376 26.34 -8.92 -6.26
CA VAL A 376 26.93 -10.16 -6.80
C VAL A 376 28.06 -9.89 -7.80
N GLU A 377 28.12 -8.67 -8.33
CA GLU A 377 29.15 -8.21 -9.24
C GLU A 377 29.28 -6.69 -9.10
N SER A 378 30.51 -6.19 -9.17
CA SER A 378 30.77 -4.75 -9.15
C SER A 378 32.05 -4.42 -9.90
N HIS A 379 32.04 -3.34 -10.66
CA HIS A 379 33.22 -2.78 -11.32
C HIS A 379 33.29 -1.30 -10.98
N ILE A 380 34.16 -0.91 -10.06
CA ILE A 380 34.32 0.48 -9.62
C ILE A 380 35.78 0.90 -9.77
N SER A 381 36.02 1.96 -10.54
CA SER A 381 37.35 2.52 -10.78
C SER A 381 37.26 4.03 -10.99
N VAL A 382 38.38 4.71 -10.76
CA VAL A 382 38.54 6.16 -10.99
C VAL A 382 39.68 6.49 -11.95
N SER A 383 40.57 5.52 -12.23
CA SER A 383 41.72 5.72 -13.11
C SER A 383 41.35 5.70 -14.60
N PRO A 384 41.94 6.57 -15.44
CA PRO A 384 41.86 6.45 -16.89
C PRO A 384 42.75 5.34 -17.47
N ASN A 385 43.72 4.83 -16.71
CA ASN A 385 44.58 3.73 -17.13
C ASN A 385 43.85 2.40 -16.95
N GLU A 386 43.73 1.62 -18.03
CA GLU A 386 42.96 0.36 -18.05
C GLU A 386 43.48 -0.69 -17.06
N SER A 387 44.80 -0.83 -16.94
CA SER A 387 45.43 -1.78 -16.00
C SER A 387 45.12 -1.40 -14.55
N THR A 388 45.33 -0.13 -14.19
CA THR A 388 45.01 0.38 -12.85
C THR A 388 43.52 0.31 -12.56
N ALA A 389 42.67 0.62 -13.55
CA ALA A 389 41.22 0.55 -13.41
C ALA A 389 40.73 -0.89 -13.15
N SER A 390 41.31 -1.87 -13.85
CA SER A 390 41.02 -3.30 -13.65
C SER A 390 41.41 -3.75 -12.24
N GLU A 391 42.59 -3.34 -11.76
CA GLU A 391 43.07 -3.66 -10.41
C GLU A 391 42.20 -2.99 -9.32
N GLN A 392 41.79 -1.74 -9.53
CA GLN A 392 40.84 -1.03 -8.65
C GLN A 392 39.50 -1.78 -8.58
N ALA A 393 38.93 -2.12 -9.74
CA ALA A 393 37.66 -2.82 -9.83
C ALA A 393 37.69 -4.18 -9.11
N SER A 394 38.76 -4.96 -9.29
CA SER A 394 38.93 -6.27 -8.63
C SER A 394 38.99 -6.16 -7.11
N ARG A 395 39.75 -5.19 -6.58
CA ARG A 395 39.86 -4.96 -5.13
C ARG A 395 38.55 -4.45 -4.53
N VAL A 396 37.90 -3.48 -5.17
CA VAL A 396 36.60 -2.97 -4.72
C VAL A 396 35.54 -4.07 -4.76
N HIS A 397 35.55 -4.93 -5.79
CA HIS A 397 34.64 -6.06 -5.86
C HIS A 397 34.84 -7.05 -4.71
N SER A 398 36.08 -7.36 -4.37
CA SER A 398 36.39 -8.24 -3.24
C SER A 398 35.80 -7.72 -1.92
N ALA A 399 35.73 -6.39 -1.74
CA ALA A 399 35.13 -5.76 -0.57
C ALA A 399 33.59 -5.70 -0.62
N LEU A 400 33.01 -5.49 -1.81
CA LEU A 400 31.56 -5.34 -1.99
C LEU A 400 30.79 -6.65 -2.19
N ASN A 401 31.45 -7.71 -2.65
CA ASN A 401 30.78 -8.96 -2.98
C ASN A 401 30.04 -9.54 -1.77
N GLY A 402 28.75 -9.87 -1.96
CA GLY A 402 27.87 -10.38 -0.91
C GLY A 402 27.32 -9.32 0.06
N GLN A 403 27.81 -8.07 0.03
CA GLN A 403 27.26 -6.99 0.85
C GLN A 403 25.82 -6.69 0.42
N LYS A 404 24.91 -6.55 1.39
CA LYS A 404 23.53 -6.17 1.14
C LYS A 404 23.43 -4.65 1.00
N LEU A 405 22.92 -4.18 -0.13
CA LEU A 405 22.92 -2.75 -0.47
C LEU A 405 22.21 -1.88 0.57
N HIS A 406 21.14 -2.39 1.17
CA HIS A 406 20.38 -1.65 2.19
C HIS A 406 21.12 -1.52 3.53
N GLU A 407 22.13 -2.34 3.78
CA GLU A 407 22.97 -2.29 5.00
C GLU A 407 24.19 -1.37 4.80
N ILE A 408 24.49 -0.95 3.56
CA ILE A 408 25.63 -0.06 3.27
C ILE A 408 25.22 1.40 3.53
N THR A 409 25.59 1.88 4.71
CA THR A 409 25.52 3.30 5.09
C THR A 409 26.61 4.11 4.39
N LEU A 410 26.50 5.43 4.38
CA LEU A 410 27.48 6.34 3.82
C LEU A 410 28.89 6.12 4.41
N ALA A 411 28.98 5.96 5.73
CA ALA A 411 30.25 5.66 6.40
C ALA A 411 30.84 4.32 5.92
N ARG A 412 29.97 3.31 5.75
CA ARG A 412 30.38 1.99 5.24
C ARG A 412 30.80 2.06 3.77
N TRP A 413 30.14 2.87 2.94
CA TRP A 413 30.57 3.14 1.57
C TRP A 413 31.99 3.72 1.54
N THR A 414 32.28 4.73 2.38
CA THR A 414 33.62 5.32 2.47
C THR A 414 34.66 4.28 2.88
N GLU A 415 34.36 3.44 3.87
CA GLU A 415 35.27 2.38 4.33
C GLU A 415 35.56 1.35 3.22
N LEU A 416 34.51 0.82 2.58
CA LEU A 416 34.63 -0.20 1.54
C LEU A 416 35.37 0.33 0.30
N LEU A 417 35.10 1.57 -0.10
CA LEU A 417 35.81 2.21 -1.21
C LEU A 417 37.26 2.54 -0.86
N LYS A 418 37.54 2.94 0.38
CA LYS A 418 38.92 3.18 0.86
C LYS A 418 39.75 1.89 0.85
N GLN A 419 39.15 0.76 1.21
CA GLN A 419 39.83 -0.56 1.14
C GLN A 419 40.19 -0.95 -0.30
N GLY A 420 39.32 -0.66 -1.27
CA GLY A 420 39.53 -1.07 -2.66
C GLY A 420 40.35 -0.08 -3.51
N LEU A 421 40.18 1.22 -3.29
CA LEU A 421 40.83 2.29 -4.07
C LEU A 421 42.06 2.87 -3.38
N GLY A 422 42.21 2.67 -2.07
CA GLY A 422 43.31 3.21 -1.27
C GLY A 422 44.68 2.69 -1.73
N GLY A 423 45.69 3.56 -1.63
CA GLY A 423 47.07 3.23 -2.00
C GLY A 423 47.33 3.19 -3.51
N THR A 424 46.37 3.60 -4.34
CA THR A 424 46.58 3.81 -5.78
C THR A 424 47.00 5.24 -6.09
N GLU A 425 47.89 5.40 -7.08
CA GLU A 425 48.38 6.70 -7.51
C GLU A 425 47.21 7.58 -8.02
N GLY A 426 47.14 8.82 -7.52
CA GLY A 426 46.07 9.76 -7.88
C GLY A 426 44.74 9.60 -7.13
N VAL A 427 44.64 8.70 -6.14
CA VAL A 427 43.46 8.56 -5.28
C VAL A 427 43.77 9.04 -3.87
N ASP A 428 43.18 10.17 -3.47
CA ASP A 428 43.24 10.68 -2.11
C ASP A 428 41.96 10.36 -1.31
N ASP A 429 42.02 10.59 0.01
CA ASP A 429 40.88 10.36 0.91
C ASP A 429 39.67 11.25 0.56
N THR A 430 39.90 12.41 -0.06
CA THR A 430 38.86 13.34 -0.49
C THR A 430 38.03 12.73 -1.62
N LEU A 431 38.68 12.22 -2.66
CA LEU A 431 38.05 11.58 -3.80
C LEU A 431 37.22 10.36 -3.39
N VAL A 432 37.74 9.55 -2.46
CA VAL A 432 37.00 8.39 -1.92
C VAL A 432 35.72 8.83 -1.22
N LYS A 433 35.78 9.91 -0.42
CA LYS A 433 34.59 10.48 0.23
C LYS A 433 33.59 11.01 -0.78
N GLU A 434 34.03 11.77 -1.78
CA GLU A 434 33.16 12.29 -2.84
C GLU A 434 32.45 11.15 -3.59
N LEU A 435 33.16 10.07 -3.93
CA LEU A 435 32.57 8.90 -4.58
C LEU A 435 31.58 8.18 -3.66
N ALA A 436 31.91 8.03 -2.38
CA ALA A 436 31.02 7.45 -1.38
C ALA A 436 29.74 8.30 -1.22
N HIS A 437 29.85 9.63 -1.18
CA HIS A 437 28.73 10.55 -1.12
C HIS A 437 27.85 10.48 -2.37
N PHE A 438 28.46 10.36 -3.54
CA PHE A 438 27.73 10.20 -4.79
C PHE A 438 26.96 8.87 -4.85
N LEU A 439 27.63 7.74 -4.61
CA LEU A 439 27.01 6.41 -4.64
C LEU A 439 26.01 6.22 -3.51
N GLY A 440 26.38 6.60 -2.28
CA GLY A 440 25.49 6.59 -1.11
C GLY A 440 24.28 7.50 -1.33
N GLY A 441 24.48 8.71 -1.84
CA GLY A 441 23.40 9.66 -2.14
C GLY A 441 22.39 9.15 -3.16
N LEU A 442 22.83 8.42 -4.19
CA LEU A 442 21.93 7.80 -5.16
C LEU A 442 21.25 6.54 -4.61
N LEU A 443 22.02 5.70 -3.92
CA LEU A 443 21.54 4.39 -3.48
C LEU A 443 20.94 4.41 -2.08
N GLY A 444 20.73 5.58 -1.48
CA GLY A 444 20.06 5.78 -0.19
C GLY A 444 20.89 5.39 1.04
N GLY A 445 22.22 5.47 0.94
CA GLY A 445 23.17 5.25 2.03
C GLY A 445 23.31 6.42 2.98
#